data_AF-A0A662V6E0-F1
#
_entry.id   AF-A0A662V6E0-F1
#
_cell.length_a   1.000
_cell.length_b   1.000
_cell.length_c   1.000
_cell.angle_alpha   90.00
_cell.angle_beta   90.00
_cell.angle_gamma   90.00
#
_symmetry.space_group_name_H-M   'P 1'
#
loop_
_entity.id
_entity.type
_entity.pdbx_description
1 polymer ?
#
loop_
_entity_poly.entity_id
_entity_poly.type
_entity_poly.pdbx_seq_one_letter_code
_entity_poly.pdbx_strand_id
1 'polypeptide(L)'
;LIPIKEVSKEPYNGYVYDVSVPSSEAFFGGETPILLHNTGHGGGCTFHGDSIESMVMRLTTPPINIPISFLPLISNVVITRFIRIPGKRPMRRVVEVDEITGVKSEREVIYKTIFSWSPEDDRHMPNNVEEIVKRSEKLERVARLIGWTKDMIAEDLEHRRKFLEDLVEKGVFRYSDVVEYIKRFYKERRAVIK
;
A
#
# COMPACT_ATOMS: atom_id res chain seq x y z
N LEU A 1 9.28 26.90 16.29
CA LEU A 1 8.46 27.33 15.13
C LEU A 1 9.36 28.13 14.21
N ILE A 2 9.44 27.74 12.93
CA ILE A 2 10.27 28.45 11.94
C ILE A 2 9.50 29.72 11.54
N PRO A 3 10.09 30.92 11.64
CA PRO A 3 9.40 32.15 11.28
C PRO A 3 9.23 32.25 9.76
N ILE A 4 8.02 32.57 9.31
CA ILE A 4 7.74 32.89 7.91
C ILE A 4 8.41 34.24 7.61
N LYS A 5 9.36 34.25 6.67
CA LYS A 5 10.08 35.47 6.27
C LYS A 5 9.27 36.34 5.30
N GLU A 6 8.56 35.71 4.37
CA GLU A 6 7.82 36.42 3.32
C GLU A 6 6.75 35.49 2.71
N VAL A 7 5.65 36.09 2.25
CA VAL A 7 4.59 35.40 1.49
C VAL A 7 4.27 36.27 0.26
N SER A 8 4.48 35.73 -0.94
CA SER A 8 4.14 36.37 -2.20
C SER A 8 3.16 35.52 -2.99
N LYS A 9 2.39 36.15 -3.89
CA LYS A 9 1.52 35.47 -4.85
C LYS A 9 2.10 35.65 -6.23
N GLU A 10 2.39 34.55 -6.91
CA GLU A 10 2.93 34.57 -8.26
C GLU A 10 1.95 33.87 -9.22
N PRO A 11 1.70 34.44 -10.41
CA PRO A 11 0.93 33.77 -11.44
C PRO A 11 1.73 32.56 -11.96
N TYR A 12 1.21 31.36 -11.72
CA TYR A 12 1.82 30.10 -12.14
C TYR A 12 0.94 29.40 -13.17
N ASN A 13 1.49 29.15 -14.36
CA ASN A 13 0.79 28.53 -15.49
C ASN A 13 1.11 27.03 -15.64
N GLY A 14 1.28 26.32 -14.53
CA GLY A 14 1.54 24.87 -14.49
C GLY A 14 0.58 24.12 -13.55
N TYR A 15 0.80 22.82 -13.38
CA TYR A 15 0.04 22.01 -12.41
C TYR A 15 0.55 22.26 -10.99
N VAL A 16 -0.36 22.56 -10.07
CA VAL A 16 -0.05 22.70 -8.63
C VAL A 16 -0.44 21.40 -7.93
N TYR A 17 0.55 20.73 -7.35
CA TYR A 17 0.34 19.70 -6.34
C TYR A 17 0.87 20.23 -5.00
N ASP A 18 0.43 19.63 -3.90
CA ASP A 18 0.79 20.00 -2.52
C ASP A 18 2.27 20.38 -2.35
N VAL A 19 2.51 21.43 -1.55
CA VAL A 19 3.79 22.16 -1.36
C VAL A 19 5.03 21.28 -1.59
N SER A 20 5.75 21.55 -2.68
CA SER A 20 7.04 20.93 -3.00
C SER A 20 8.19 21.89 -2.71
N VAL A 21 9.20 21.47 -1.95
CA VAL A 21 10.46 22.22 -1.85
C VAL A 21 11.33 21.86 -3.06
N PRO A 22 11.76 22.85 -3.87
CA PRO A 22 12.66 22.58 -4.99
C PRO A 22 13.89 21.81 -4.51
N SER A 23 14.33 20.81 -5.29
CA SER A 23 15.48 19.90 -5.03
C SER A 23 15.30 18.76 -4.02
N SER A 24 14.28 18.76 -3.15
CA SER A 24 14.07 17.66 -2.20
C SER A 24 12.85 16.80 -2.50
N GLU A 25 12.02 17.24 -3.45
CA GLU A 25 10.72 16.65 -3.83
C GLU A 25 9.72 16.50 -2.67
N ALA A 26 10.07 16.99 -1.47
CA ALA A 26 9.33 16.95 -0.21
C ALA A 26 7.85 17.37 -0.36
N PHE A 27 6.91 16.46 -0.09
CA PHE A 27 5.46 16.64 -0.24
C PHE A 27 4.87 16.85 1.16
N PHE A 28 4.23 17.99 1.40
CA PHE A 28 3.54 18.26 2.66
C PHE A 28 2.03 18.14 2.49
N GLY A 29 1.32 17.46 3.40
CA GLY A 29 -0.14 17.41 3.36
C GLY A 29 -0.81 17.27 4.72
N GLY A 30 -2.13 17.45 4.75
CA GLY A 30 -2.97 17.52 5.97
C GLY A 30 -3.28 18.95 6.42
N GLU A 31 -4.28 19.13 7.30
CA GLU A 31 -4.63 20.45 7.88
C GLU A 31 -3.47 21.06 8.69
N THR A 32 -2.61 20.20 9.25
CA THR A 32 -1.28 20.57 9.74
C THR A 32 -0.27 19.98 8.77
N PRO A 33 0.45 20.79 7.97
CA PRO A 33 1.31 20.27 6.91
C PRO A 33 2.44 19.43 7.51
N ILE A 34 2.38 18.12 7.28
CA ILE A 34 3.42 17.15 7.63
C ILE A 34 4.07 16.63 6.35
N LEU A 35 5.39 16.37 6.41
CA LEU A 35 6.14 15.85 5.28
C LEU A 35 5.76 14.37 5.07
N LEU A 36 5.01 14.07 4.00
CA LEU A 36 4.30 12.80 3.79
C LEU A 36 5.13 11.67 3.18
N HIS A 37 6.26 11.99 2.54
CA HIS A 37 7.17 10.97 1.98
C HIS A 37 8.62 11.30 2.38
N ASN A 38 9.51 10.30 2.32
CA ASN A 38 10.93 10.41 2.67
C ASN A 38 11.27 10.73 4.15
N THR A 39 10.29 10.70 5.05
CA THR A 39 10.48 10.94 6.50
C THR A 39 10.01 9.80 7.40
N GLY A 40 9.65 8.66 6.82
CA GLY A 40 9.16 7.50 7.57
C GLY A 40 7.66 7.52 7.90
N HIS A 41 6.88 8.45 7.35
CA HIS A 41 5.42 8.43 7.46
C HIS A 41 4.82 7.40 6.50
N GLY A 42 3.95 6.54 7.03
CA GLY A 42 3.15 5.62 6.22
C GLY A 42 2.00 6.38 5.53
N GLY A 43 1.82 6.13 4.24
CA GLY A 43 0.74 6.73 3.46
C GLY A 43 0.21 5.76 2.40
N GLY A 44 -0.97 6.07 1.88
CA GLY A 44 -1.58 5.36 0.76
C GLY A 44 -2.33 6.35 -0.13
N CYS A 45 -2.41 6.05 -1.42
CA CYS A 45 -3.16 6.83 -2.39
C CYS A 45 -3.83 5.91 -3.41
N THR A 46 -4.77 6.46 -4.17
CA THR A 46 -5.30 5.80 -5.38
C THR A 46 -4.57 6.33 -6.59
N PHE A 47 -4.22 5.44 -7.52
CA PHE A 47 -3.54 5.81 -8.75
C PHE A 47 -4.26 5.22 -9.95
N HIS A 48 -4.40 6.00 -11.02
CA HIS A 48 -4.98 5.49 -12.26
C HIS A 48 -3.88 4.84 -13.12
N GLY A 49 -3.84 3.52 -13.05
CA GLY A 49 -2.97 2.64 -13.86
C GLY A 49 -3.48 1.21 -13.78
N ASP A 50 -3.26 0.44 -14.84
CA ASP A 50 -3.71 -0.95 -14.99
C ASP A 50 -2.61 -1.99 -14.78
N SER A 51 -1.36 -1.54 -14.63
CA SER A 51 -0.17 -2.33 -14.30
C SER A 51 0.89 -1.51 -13.55
N ILE A 52 1.91 -2.18 -13.01
CA ILE A 52 3.09 -1.51 -12.43
C ILE A 52 3.82 -0.67 -13.48
N GLU A 53 3.97 -1.15 -14.71
CA GLU A 53 4.65 -0.44 -15.79
C GLU A 53 3.93 0.87 -16.11
N SER A 54 2.59 0.83 -16.21
CA SER A 54 1.82 2.06 -16.40
C SER A 54 1.97 3.01 -15.21
N MET A 55 2.06 2.50 -13.99
CA MET A 55 2.29 3.32 -12.79
C MET A 55 3.67 3.98 -12.84
N VAL A 56 4.74 3.20 -13.09
CA VAL A 56 6.13 3.67 -13.19
C VAL A 56 6.26 4.73 -14.27
N MET A 57 5.68 4.50 -15.45
CA MET A 57 5.71 5.48 -16.54
C MET A 57 5.07 6.79 -16.09
N ARG A 58 3.85 6.77 -15.55
CA ARG A 58 3.12 7.99 -15.17
C ARG A 58 3.77 8.72 -14.00
N LEU A 59 4.38 8.02 -13.05
CA LEU A 59 5.12 8.63 -11.93
C LEU A 59 6.43 9.28 -12.40
N THR A 60 7.13 8.67 -13.35
CA THR A 60 8.44 9.15 -13.82
C THR A 60 8.35 10.17 -14.96
N THR A 61 7.19 10.32 -15.61
CA THR A 61 6.94 11.35 -16.64
C THR A 61 6.26 12.60 -16.08
N PRO A 62 6.41 13.77 -16.72
CA PRO A 62 5.58 14.94 -16.44
C PRO A 62 4.08 14.61 -16.48
N PRO A 63 3.26 15.22 -15.61
CA PRO A 63 3.60 16.31 -14.70
C PRO A 63 4.18 15.86 -13.34
N ILE A 64 4.27 14.55 -13.06
CA ILE A 64 4.72 14.04 -11.75
C ILE A 64 6.26 14.04 -11.68
N ASN A 65 6.92 13.43 -12.67
CA ASN A 65 8.37 13.50 -12.88
C ASN A 65 9.23 13.13 -11.66
N ILE A 66 8.83 12.09 -10.91
CA ILE A 66 9.60 11.57 -9.77
C ILE A 66 10.75 10.66 -10.27
N PRO A 67 11.98 10.80 -9.76
CA PRO A 67 13.08 9.89 -10.02
C PRO A 67 12.74 8.45 -9.65
N ILE A 68 13.03 7.51 -10.56
CA ILE A 68 12.69 6.10 -10.38
C ILE A 68 13.33 5.47 -9.12
N SER A 69 14.43 6.04 -8.64
CA SER A 69 15.11 5.66 -7.39
C SER A 69 14.24 5.78 -6.14
N PHE A 70 13.16 6.57 -6.16
CA PHE A 70 12.21 6.69 -5.06
C PHE A 70 11.12 5.62 -5.07
N LEU A 71 10.85 4.95 -6.19
CA LEU A 71 9.76 3.97 -6.28
C LEU A 71 9.88 2.78 -5.32
N PRO A 72 11.08 2.27 -4.94
CA PRO A 72 11.20 1.24 -3.91
C PRO A 72 10.68 1.63 -2.51
N LEU A 73 10.38 2.91 -2.27
CA LEU A 73 9.73 3.37 -1.05
C LEU A 73 8.23 3.03 -1.01
N ILE A 74 7.62 2.78 -2.16
CA ILE A 74 6.26 2.26 -2.24
C ILE A 74 6.30 0.80 -1.80
N SER A 75 5.70 0.50 -0.65
CA SER A 75 5.74 -0.83 -0.06
C SER A 75 4.99 -1.87 -0.89
N ASN A 76 3.77 -1.52 -1.33
CA ASN A 76 2.88 -2.41 -2.07
C ASN A 76 2.10 -1.64 -3.13
N VAL A 77 1.86 -2.26 -4.27
CA VAL A 77 0.96 -1.79 -5.32
C VAL A 77 -0.19 -2.79 -5.43
N VAL A 78 -1.43 -2.30 -5.35
CA VAL A 78 -2.64 -3.14 -5.41
C VAL A 78 -3.39 -2.81 -6.70
N ILE A 79 -3.41 -3.74 -7.64
CA ILE A 79 -4.07 -3.55 -8.93
C ILE A 79 -5.52 -4.04 -8.80
N THR A 80 -6.46 -3.14 -9.06
CA THR A 80 -7.90 -3.46 -9.05
C THR A 80 -8.49 -3.35 -10.44
N ARG A 81 -9.36 -4.30 -10.81
CA ARG A 81 -10.03 -4.30 -12.12
C ARG A 81 -11.54 -4.51 -11.98
N PHE A 82 -12.28 -3.92 -12.90
CA PHE A 82 -13.69 -4.23 -13.12
C PHE A 82 -13.81 -5.30 -14.20
N ILE A 83 -14.26 -6.48 -13.81
CA ILE A 83 -14.21 -7.70 -14.61
C ILE A 83 -15.60 -8.02 -15.15
N ARG A 84 -15.65 -8.34 -16.44
CA ARG A 84 -16.86 -8.78 -17.15
C ARG A 84 -16.58 -10.14 -17.78
N ILE A 85 -17.04 -11.20 -17.13
CA ILE A 85 -16.98 -12.57 -17.66
C ILE A 85 -18.37 -12.90 -18.24
N PRO A 86 -18.48 -13.35 -19.50
CA PRO A 86 -19.75 -13.79 -20.07
C PRO A 86 -20.47 -14.79 -19.15
N GLY A 87 -21.75 -14.55 -18.88
CA GLY A 87 -22.55 -15.40 -18.00
C GLY A 87 -22.37 -15.18 -16.49
N LYS A 88 -21.39 -14.36 -16.05
CA LYS A 88 -21.25 -13.94 -14.64
C LYS A 88 -21.68 -12.48 -14.48
N ARG A 89 -22.12 -12.12 -13.27
CA ARG A 89 -22.37 -10.71 -12.93
C ARG A 89 -21.03 -9.94 -12.96
N PRO A 90 -20.99 -8.70 -13.47
CA PRO A 90 -19.80 -7.87 -13.40
C PRO A 90 -19.33 -7.71 -11.95
N MET A 91 -18.02 -7.76 -11.73
CA MET A 91 -17.44 -7.77 -10.38
C MET A 91 -16.16 -6.96 -10.33
N ARG A 92 -15.85 -6.39 -9.16
CA ARG A 92 -14.53 -5.79 -8.89
C ARG A 92 -13.65 -6.82 -8.18
N ARG A 93 -12.40 -6.94 -8.62
CA ARG A 93 -11.40 -7.83 -8.02
C ARG A 93 -10.07 -7.11 -7.88
N VAL A 94 -9.35 -7.44 -6.82
CA VAL A 94 -7.91 -7.18 -6.73
C VAL A 94 -7.26 -8.27 -7.56
N VAL A 95 -6.66 -7.89 -8.70
CA VAL A 95 -6.10 -8.88 -9.61
C VAL A 95 -4.67 -9.26 -9.23
N GLU A 96 -3.91 -8.29 -8.73
CA GLU A 96 -2.51 -8.44 -8.38
C GLU A 96 -2.17 -7.56 -7.17
N VAL A 97 -1.30 -8.05 -6.31
CA VAL A 97 -0.65 -7.29 -5.23
C VAL A 97 0.84 -7.52 -5.34
N ASP A 98 1.58 -6.43 -5.55
CA ASP A 98 2.99 -6.47 -5.88
C ASP A 98 3.82 -5.67 -4.87
N GLU A 99 4.98 -6.20 -4.50
CA GLU A 99 5.99 -5.52 -3.70
C GLU A 99 7.11 -5.00 -4.59
N ILE A 100 7.37 -3.69 -4.56
CA ILE A 100 8.54 -3.13 -5.26
C ILE A 100 9.78 -3.39 -4.39
N THR A 101 10.76 -4.10 -4.97
CA THR A 101 11.97 -4.56 -4.29
C THR A 101 13.23 -3.81 -4.73
N GLY A 102 13.19 -3.12 -5.89
CA GLY A 102 14.31 -2.33 -6.35
C GLY A 102 14.08 -1.64 -7.69
N VAL A 103 15.15 -1.14 -8.28
CA VAL A 103 15.17 -0.51 -9.61
C VAL A 103 15.98 -1.39 -10.56
N LYS A 104 15.43 -1.65 -11.74
CA LYS A 104 16.09 -2.46 -12.78
C LYS A 104 16.79 -1.59 -13.81
N SER A 105 16.15 -0.50 -14.23
CA SER A 105 16.67 0.46 -15.22
C SER A 105 16.02 1.82 -14.99
N GLU A 106 16.32 2.83 -15.83
CA GLU A 106 15.70 4.16 -15.75
C GLU A 106 14.17 4.15 -15.95
N ARG A 107 13.60 3.05 -16.47
CA ARG A 107 12.16 2.94 -16.79
C ARG A 107 11.47 1.74 -16.17
N GLU A 108 12.22 0.88 -15.48
CA GLU A 108 11.70 -0.38 -14.93
C GLU A 108 12.10 -0.55 -13.47
N VAL A 109 11.13 -1.01 -12.68
CA VAL A 109 11.35 -1.44 -11.29
C VAL A 109 11.45 -2.96 -11.22
N ILE A 110 12.15 -3.46 -10.20
CA ILE A 110 12.08 -4.86 -9.82
C ILE A 110 10.94 -4.98 -8.80
N TYR A 111 10.02 -5.90 -9.04
CA TYR A 111 8.92 -6.17 -8.14
C TYR A 111 8.65 -7.67 -8.02
N LYS A 112 7.93 -8.04 -6.96
CA LYS A 112 7.48 -9.41 -6.69
C LYS A 112 5.97 -9.42 -6.50
N THR A 113 5.29 -10.26 -7.26
CA THR A 113 3.86 -10.50 -7.09
C THR A 113 3.62 -11.40 -5.89
N ILE A 114 2.97 -10.84 -4.87
CA ILE A 114 2.62 -11.53 -3.63
C ILE A 114 1.29 -12.27 -3.79
N PHE A 115 0.28 -11.58 -4.32
CA PHE A 115 -1.03 -12.15 -4.62
C PHE A 115 -1.39 -11.97 -6.08
N SER A 116 -2.09 -12.95 -6.64
CA SER A 116 -2.67 -12.94 -7.97
C SER A 116 -4.10 -13.50 -7.90
N TRP A 117 -4.97 -13.15 -8.82
CA TRP A 117 -6.33 -13.66 -8.89
C TRP A 117 -6.52 -14.55 -10.12
N SER A 118 -7.10 -15.74 -9.92
CA SER A 118 -7.49 -16.68 -10.96
C SER A 118 -8.93 -16.39 -11.43
N PRO A 119 -9.16 -16.07 -12.72
CA PRO A 119 -10.49 -15.86 -13.27
C PRO A 119 -11.35 -17.12 -13.37
N GLU A 120 -10.70 -18.27 -13.52
CA GLU A 120 -11.34 -19.57 -13.71
C GLU A 120 -12.14 -19.93 -12.45
N ASP A 121 -11.46 -19.92 -11.31
CA ASP A 121 -12.02 -20.32 -10.02
C ASP A 121 -12.54 -19.15 -9.17
N ASP A 122 -12.33 -17.90 -9.60
CA ASP A 122 -12.59 -16.68 -8.82
C ASP A 122 -11.89 -16.72 -7.44
N ARG A 123 -10.60 -17.03 -7.43
CA ARG A 123 -9.79 -17.20 -6.21
C ARG A 123 -8.50 -16.41 -6.24
N HIS A 124 -8.10 -15.89 -5.08
CA HIS A 124 -6.79 -15.27 -4.90
C HIS A 124 -5.77 -16.33 -4.48
N MET A 125 -4.56 -16.26 -5.07
CA MET A 125 -3.45 -17.18 -4.86
C MET A 125 -2.18 -16.38 -4.52
N PRO A 126 -1.33 -16.87 -3.60
CA PRO A 126 -1.50 -18.07 -2.79
C PRO A 126 -2.55 -17.85 -1.68
N ASN A 127 -3.17 -18.94 -1.21
CA ASN A 127 -4.15 -18.91 -0.12
C ASN A 127 -3.60 -19.42 1.22
N ASN A 128 -2.32 -19.76 1.26
CA ASN A 128 -1.64 -20.22 2.48
C ASN A 128 -0.67 -19.13 2.96
N VAL A 129 -0.57 -18.98 4.28
CA VAL A 129 0.17 -17.89 4.91
C VAL A 129 1.67 -18.09 4.81
N GLU A 130 2.12 -19.34 4.89
CA GLU A 130 3.52 -19.73 4.85
C GLU A 130 4.18 -19.31 3.53
N GLU A 131 3.48 -19.48 2.41
CA GLU A 131 3.94 -19.06 1.10
C GLU A 131 3.94 -17.54 0.94
N ILE A 132 2.96 -16.83 1.53
CA ILE A 132 2.95 -15.36 1.55
C ILE A 132 4.19 -14.84 2.30
N VAL A 133 4.48 -15.38 3.49
CA VAL A 133 5.65 -15.00 4.30
C VAL A 133 6.95 -15.35 3.58
N LYS A 134 6.99 -16.46 2.83
CA LYS A 134 8.17 -16.85 2.05
C LYS A 134 8.41 -15.90 0.86
N ARG A 135 7.35 -15.45 0.19
CA ARG A 135 7.42 -14.59 -1.01
C ARG A 135 7.73 -13.12 -0.67
N SER A 136 7.19 -12.62 0.44
CA SER A 136 7.24 -11.20 0.81
C SER A 136 8.58 -10.78 1.42
N GLU A 137 9.26 -9.83 0.76
CA GLU A 137 10.46 -9.20 1.30
C GLU A 137 10.12 -8.15 2.37
N LYS A 138 8.95 -7.51 2.25
CA LYS A 138 8.50 -6.52 3.23
C LYS A 138 8.16 -7.19 4.56
N LEU A 139 7.50 -8.35 4.56
CA LEU A 139 7.26 -9.13 5.78
C LEU A 139 8.57 -9.61 6.41
N GLU A 140 9.56 -10.04 5.62
CA GLU A 140 10.88 -10.39 6.14
C GLU A 140 11.59 -9.18 6.79
N ARG A 141 11.45 -7.99 6.21
CA ARG A 141 11.96 -6.75 6.82
C ARG A 141 11.25 -6.45 8.14
N VAL A 142 9.92 -6.57 8.20
CA VAL A 142 9.14 -6.39 9.43
C VAL A 142 9.61 -7.39 10.49
N ALA A 143 9.73 -8.67 10.14
CA ALA A 143 10.20 -9.72 11.04
C ALA A 143 11.54 -9.35 11.69
N ARG A 144 12.52 -8.92 10.89
CA ARG A 144 13.83 -8.47 11.40
C ARG A 144 13.73 -7.25 12.31
N LEU A 145 12.90 -6.28 11.97
CA LEU A 145 12.73 -5.04 12.76
C LEU A 145 12.16 -5.31 14.16
N ILE A 146 11.23 -6.26 14.28
CA ILE A 146 10.57 -6.59 15.55
C ILE A 146 11.17 -7.83 16.24
N GLY A 147 12.23 -8.42 15.68
CA GLY A 147 12.91 -9.59 16.22
C GLY A 147 12.10 -10.89 16.15
N TRP A 148 11.18 -11.00 15.19
CA TRP A 148 10.32 -12.18 15.02
C TRP A 148 10.88 -13.16 14.00
N THR A 149 10.58 -14.45 14.19
CA THR A 149 10.83 -15.49 13.18
C THR A 149 9.76 -15.45 12.08
N LYS A 150 10.02 -16.12 10.96
CA LYS A 150 9.02 -16.27 9.88
C LYS A 150 7.76 -16.97 10.37
N ASP A 151 7.91 -17.95 11.26
CA ASP A 151 6.77 -18.68 11.84
C ASP A 151 5.91 -17.77 12.72
N MET A 152 6.51 -16.90 13.53
CA MET A 152 5.76 -15.91 14.34
C MET A 152 4.99 -14.92 13.47
N ILE A 153 5.55 -14.51 12.32
CA ILE A 153 4.84 -13.66 11.36
C ILE A 153 3.68 -14.45 10.73
N ALA A 154 3.89 -15.71 10.37
CA ALA A 154 2.85 -16.56 9.80
C ALA A 154 1.69 -16.75 10.80
N GLU A 155 2.00 -17.05 12.06
CA GLU A 155 1.00 -17.16 13.13
C GLU A 155 0.20 -15.85 13.32
N ASP A 156 0.89 -14.70 13.27
CA ASP A 156 0.23 -13.39 13.36
C ASP A 156 -0.72 -13.11 12.20
N LEU A 157 -0.28 -13.42 10.97
CA LEU A 157 -1.09 -13.25 9.77
C LEU A 157 -2.29 -14.19 9.77
N GLU A 158 -2.10 -15.43 10.23
CA GLU A 158 -3.17 -16.42 10.35
C GLU A 158 -4.21 -16.00 11.39
N HIS A 159 -3.78 -15.43 12.53
CA HIS A 159 -4.69 -14.87 13.52
C HIS A 159 -5.48 -13.69 12.93
N ARG A 160 -4.83 -12.80 12.17
CA ARG A 160 -5.52 -11.70 11.47
C ARG A 160 -6.50 -12.20 10.41
N ARG A 161 -6.15 -13.26 9.68
CA ARG A 161 -7.03 -13.92 8.69
C ARG A 161 -8.29 -14.43 9.37
N LYS A 162 -8.15 -15.24 10.43
CA LYS A 162 -9.26 -15.76 11.21
C LYS A 162 -10.12 -14.65 11.79
N PHE A 163 -9.52 -13.58 12.32
CA PHE A 163 -10.26 -12.42 12.81
C PHE A 163 -11.18 -11.80 11.74
N LEU A 164 -10.71 -11.64 10.50
CA LEU A 164 -11.53 -11.10 9.41
C LEU A 164 -12.62 -12.10 8.96
N GLU A 165 -12.32 -13.39 8.92
CA GLU A 165 -13.30 -14.44 8.60
C GLU A 165 -14.41 -14.49 9.64
N ASP A 166 -14.06 -14.43 10.92
CA ASP A 166 -14.97 -14.33 12.05
C ASP A 166 -15.95 -13.16 11.92
N LEU A 167 -15.49 -11.99 11.46
CA LEU A 167 -16.37 -10.83 11.24
C LEU A 167 -17.37 -11.08 10.11
N VAL A 168 -16.92 -11.73 9.03
CA VAL A 168 -17.78 -12.10 7.90
C VAL A 168 -18.83 -13.12 8.33
N GLU A 169 -18.44 -14.16 9.07
CA GLU A 169 -19.35 -15.19 9.59
C GLU A 169 -20.39 -14.61 10.56
N LYS A 170 -19.98 -13.64 11.39
CA LYS A 170 -20.88 -12.92 12.32
C LYS A 170 -21.75 -11.87 11.62
N GLY A 171 -21.60 -11.65 10.32
CA GLY A 171 -22.38 -10.68 9.55
C GLY A 171 -22.04 -9.22 9.85
N VAL A 172 -20.82 -8.94 10.34
CA VAL A 172 -20.38 -7.59 10.70
C VAL A 172 -19.86 -6.86 9.45
N PHE A 173 -20.76 -6.16 8.75
CA PHE A 173 -20.43 -5.45 7.51
C PHE A 173 -20.51 -3.92 7.61
N ARG A 174 -21.12 -3.40 8.67
CA ARG A 174 -21.24 -1.94 8.86
C ARG A 174 -19.88 -1.36 9.24
N TYR A 175 -19.47 -0.31 8.54
CA TYR A 175 -18.15 0.33 8.74
C TYR A 175 -17.84 0.65 10.20
N SER A 176 -18.79 1.28 10.92
CA SER A 176 -18.61 1.63 12.35
C SER A 176 -18.31 0.43 13.22
N ASP A 177 -18.94 -0.71 12.93
CA ASP A 177 -18.84 -1.90 13.74
C ASP A 177 -17.50 -2.57 13.45
N VAL A 178 -17.13 -2.71 12.18
CA VAL A 178 -15.82 -3.22 11.77
C VAL A 178 -14.68 -2.43 12.43
N VAL A 179 -14.79 -1.09 12.45
CA VAL A 179 -13.81 -0.23 13.12
C VAL A 179 -13.72 -0.53 14.62
N GLU A 180 -14.85 -0.73 15.30
CA GLU A 180 -14.86 -1.04 16.73
C GLU A 180 -14.22 -2.41 17.03
N TYR A 181 -14.53 -3.43 16.21
CA TYR A 181 -13.90 -4.74 16.31
C TYR A 181 -12.39 -4.67 16.09
N ILE A 182 -11.92 -3.90 15.11
CA ILE A 182 -10.49 -3.71 14.86
C ILE A 182 -9.81 -3.03 16.06
N LYS A 183 -10.42 -1.97 16.62
CA LYS A 183 -9.88 -1.30 17.82
C LYS A 183 -9.74 -2.28 18.99
N ARG A 184 -10.77 -3.10 19.22
CA ARG A 184 -10.78 -4.12 20.26
C ARG A 184 -9.69 -5.16 20.05
N PHE A 185 -9.56 -5.70 18.83
CA PHE A 185 -8.52 -6.66 18.45
C PHE A 185 -7.12 -6.15 18.80
N TYR A 186 -6.80 -4.89 18.47
CA TYR A 186 -5.49 -4.31 18.81
C TYR A 186 -5.32 -4.00 20.31
N LYS A 187 -6.40 -3.63 21.02
CA LYS A 187 -6.36 -3.39 22.47
C LYS A 187 -6.06 -4.66 23.25
N GLU A 188 -6.74 -5.76 22.92
CA GLU A 188 -6.55 -7.07 23.56
C GLU A 188 -5.14 -7.61 23.29
N ARG A 189 -4.65 -7.48 22.05
CA ARG A 189 -3.27 -7.85 21.70
C ARG A 189 -2.20 -7.10 22.49
N ARG A 190 -2.37 -5.79 22.70
CA ARG A 190 -1.43 -5.01 23.54
C ARG A 190 -1.45 -5.45 25.01
N ALA A 191 -2.57 -5.97 25.49
CA ALA A 191 -2.67 -6.48 26.86
C ALA A 191 -1.96 -7.83 27.05
N VAL A 192 -1.89 -8.66 26.00
CA VAL A 192 -1.23 -9.98 26.03
C VAL A 192 0.30 -9.89 25.86
N ILE A 193 0.82 -8.82 25.26
CA ILE A 193 2.26 -8.62 25.01
C ILE A 193 2.97 -7.92 26.21
N LYS A 194 2.29 -7.72 27.35
CA LYS A 194 2.91 -7.27 28.60
C LYS A 194 3.37 -8.46 29.44
#